data_AF-A0A969GZS7-F1
#
_entry.id   AF-A0A969GZS7-F1
#
_cell.length_a   1.000
_cell.length_b   1.000
_cell.length_c   1.000
_cell.angle_alpha   90.00
_cell.angle_beta   90.00
_cell.angle_gamma   90.00
#
_symmetry.space_group_name_H-M   'P 1'
#
loop_
_entity.id
_entity.type
_entity.pdbx_description
1 polymer ?
#
loop_
_entity_poly.entity_id
_entity_poly.type
_entity_poly.pdbx_seq_one_letter_code
_entity_poly.pdbx_strand_id
1 'polypeptide(L)'
;MPYQYGGNLAEDAPSYVVRQADTDLYENLEAGRFCYVFNSRQMGKTSLLIRTIEKLRHKRVACTKLDVSSRCSSNTTLEQWYSGIVYDLVTDFGLADDPVKFDKTWWQGHYRLERYSD
;
A
#
# COMPACT_ATOMS: atom_id res chain seq x y z
N MET A 1 -19.65 19.84 9.22
CA MET A 1 -18.97 18.80 8.42
C MET A 1 -19.90 18.41 7.28
N PRO A 2 -19.51 18.56 6.00
CA PRO A 2 -20.35 18.13 4.90
C PRO A 2 -20.41 16.59 4.86
N TYR A 3 -21.58 16.07 4.53
CA TYR A 3 -21.79 14.64 4.33
C TYR A 3 -21.00 14.18 3.10
N GLN A 4 -20.06 13.24 3.27
CA GLN A 4 -19.23 12.73 2.17
C GLN A 4 -19.86 11.47 1.59
N TYR A 5 -20.28 11.55 0.32
CA TYR A 5 -20.74 10.41 -0.45
C TYR A 5 -19.63 9.96 -1.42
N GLY A 6 -19.07 8.77 -1.20
CA GLY A 6 -17.97 8.22 -2.01
C GLY A 6 -16.56 8.59 -1.54
N GLY A 7 -15.57 7.86 -2.06
CA GLY A 7 -14.18 7.94 -1.60
C GLY A 7 -13.94 7.20 -0.28
N ASN A 8 -12.78 7.42 0.32
CA ASN A 8 -12.50 6.97 1.69
C ASN A 8 -12.87 8.07 2.68
N LEU A 9 -13.25 7.65 3.89
CA LEU A 9 -13.47 8.56 5.01
C LEU A 9 -12.13 8.76 5.72
N ALA A 10 -11.88 10.00 6.14
CA ALA A 10 -10.76 10.31 7.02
C ALA A 10 -10.82 9.49 8.31
N GLU A 11 -9.68 9.32 8.96
CA GLU A 11 -9.58 8.55 10.21
C GLU A 11 -10.45 9.12 11.34
N ASP A 12 -10.62 10.43 11.40
CA ASP A 12 -11.41 11.13 12.42
C ASP A 12 -12.86 11.39 11.98
N ALA A 13 -13.28 10.86 10.82
CA ALA A 13 -14.62 11.10 10.29
C ALA A 13 -15.70 10.60 11.26
N PRO A 14 -16.57 11.48 11.79
CA PRO A 14 -17.59 11.11 12.79
C PRO A 14 -18.70 10.23 12.22
N SER A 15 -18.81 10.16 10.89
CA SER A 15 -19.74 9.29 10.17
C SER A 15 -19.24 7.85 9.99
N TYR A 16 -18.01 7.55 10.42
CA TYR A 16 -17.47 6.20 10.32
C TYR A 16 -18.06 5.29 11.40
N VAL A 17 -18.73 4.21 10.98
CA VAL A 17 -19.22 3.17 11.88
C VAL A 17 -18.18 2.06 11.95
N VAL A 18 -17.67 1.81 13.16
CA VAL A 18 -16.74 0.71 13.45
C VAL A 18 -17.45 -0.62 13.25
N ARG A 19 -16.80 -1.54 12.54
CA ARG A 19 -17.31 -2.88 12.23
C ARG A 19 -16.45 -3.93 12.91
N GLN A 20 -16.94 -5.17 13.00
CA GLN A 20 -16.16 -6.30 13.49
C GLN A 20 -14.83 -6.46 12.70
N ALA A 21 -14.88 -6.23 11.39
CA ALA A 21 -13.71 -6.29 10.52
C ALA A 21 -12.58 -5.31 10.89
N ASP A 22 -12.88 -4.18 11.55
CA ASP A 22 -11.86 -3.23 12.03
C ASP A 22 -10.96 -3.83 13.11
N THR A 23 -11.55 -4.65 13.98
CA THR A 23 -10.83 -5.38 15.03
C THR A 23 -10.14 -6.60 14.45
N ASP A 24 -10.88 -7.42 13.69
CA ASP A 24 -10.35 -8.67 13.13
C ASP A 24 -9.13 -8.43 12.25
N LEU A 25 -9.19 -7.43 11.35
CA LEU A 25 -8.07 -7.12 10.47
C LEU A 25 -6.86 -6.65 11.26
N TYR A 26 -7.07 -5.78 12.26
CA TYR A 26 -5.99 -5.26 13.07
C TYR A 26 -5.27 -6.34 13.87
N GLU A 27 -6.02 -7.18 14.61
CA GLU A 27 -5.46 -8.22 15.47
C GLU A 27 -4.73 -9.30 14.65
N ASN A 28 -5.29 -9.70 13.50
CA ASN A 28 -4.62 -10.69 12.65
C ASN A 28 -3.34 -10.13 12.02
N LEU A 29 -3.33 -8.86 11.58
CA LEU A 29 -2.12 -8.22 11.06
C LEU A 29 -1.06 -8.05 12.16
N GLU A 30 -1.45 -7.68 13.38
CA GLU A 30 -0.54 -7.62 14.52
C GLU A 30 0.05 -8.99 14.85
N ALA A 31 -0.71 -10.07 14.67
CA ALA A 31 -0.24 -11.45 14.81
C ALA A 31 0.61 -11.96 13.62
N GLY A 32 0.93 -11.10 12.64
CA GLY A 32 1.71 -11.46 11.45
C GLY A 32 0.96 -12.36 10.46
N ARG A 33 -0.38 -12.38 10.51
CA ARG A 33 -1.20 -13.22 9.63
C ARG A 33 -1.53 -12.50 8.34
N PHE A 34 -1.49 -13.25 7.24
CA PHE A 34 -1.96 -12.77 5.95
C PHE A 34 -3.49 -12.67 5.93
N CYS A 35 -4.01 -11.48 5.61
CA CYS A 35 -5.43 -11.17 5.68
C CYS A 35 -6.02 -10.83 4.31
N TYR A 36 -7.22 -11.34 4.01
CA TYR A 36 -7.97 -11.00 2.81
C TYR A 36 -9.28 -10.30 3.18
N VAL A 37 -9.53 -9.13 2.59
CA VAL A 37 -10.76 -8.35 2.81
C VAL A 37 -11.61 -8.38 1.55
N PHE A 38 -12.59 -9.28 1.52
CA PHE A 38 -13.56 -9.36 0.44
C PHE A 38 -14.84 -8.60 0.80
N ASN A 39 -15.21 -7.59 0.00
CA ASN A 39 -16.48 -6.89 0.18
C ASN A 39 -16.93 -6.19 -1.11
N SER A 40 -18.24 -5.92 -1.23
CA SER A 40 -18.85 -5.15 -2.31
C SER A 40 -18.19 -3.78 -2.50
N ARG A 41 -18.28 -3.23 -3.72
CA ARG A 41 -17.77 -1.88 -4.05
C ARG A 41 -18.40 -0.84 -3.11
N GLN A 42 -17.62 0.19 -2.78
CA GLN A 42 -18.07 1.35 -1.98
C GLN A 42 -18.51 1.04 -0.52
N MET A 43 -18.12 -0.11 0.04
CA MET A 43 -18.42 -0.47 1.44
C MET A 43 -17.38 0.00 2.48
N GLY A 44 -16.51 0.96 2.12
CA GLY A 44 -15.52 1.52 3.05
C GLY A 44 -14.26 0.67 3.27
N LYS A 45 -13.90 -0.22 2.34
CA LYS A 45 -12.66 -1.02 2.41
C LYS A 45 -11.40 -0.16 2.53
N THR A 46 -11.33 0.93 1.77
CA THR A 46 -10.20 1.87 1.84
C THR A 46 -10.15 2.59 3.18
N SER A 47 -11.31 2.95 3.75
CA SER A 47 -11.39 3.52 5.10
C SER A 47 -10.90 2.53 6.15
N LEU A 48 -11.32 1.26 6.06
CA LEU A 48 -10.82 0.19 6.92
C LEU A 48 -9.28 0.08 6.85
N LEU A 49 -8.71 0.02 5.64
CA LEU A 49 -7.26 -0.05 5.43
C LEU A 49 -6.52 1.12 6.07
N ILE A 50 -6.95 2.36 5.80
CA ILE A 50 -6.29 3.57 6.31
C ILE A 50 -6.30 3.58 7.84
N ARG A 51 -7.45 3.31 8.46
CA ARG A 51 -7.57 3.26 9.93
C ARG A 51 -6.69 2.16 10.53
N THR A 52 -6.62 1.00 9.90
CA THR A 52 -5.76 -0.09 10.37
C THR A 52 -4.27 0.28 10.26
N ILE A 53 -3.86 0.92 9.16
CA ILE A 53 -2.49 1.42 8.98
C ILE A 53 -2.12 2.41 10.09
N GLU A 54 -2.98 3.37 10.40
CA GLU A 54 -2.70 4.37 11.45
C GLU A 54 -2.60 3.71 12.84
N LYS A 55 -3.48 2.77 13.17
CA LYS A 55 -3.37 1.97 14.41
C LYS A 55 -2.05 1.20 14.50
N LEU A 56 -1.58 0.62 13.39
CA LEU A 56 -0.30 -0.10 13.33
C LEU A 56 0.89 0.86 13.48
N ARG A 57 0.84 2.03 12.84
CA ARG A 57 1.85 3.10 12.97
C ARG A 57 1.97 3.61 14.40
N HIS A 58 0.86 3.74 15.13
CA HIS A 58 0.88 4.06 16.56
C HIS A 58 1.61 3.02 17.41
N LYS A 59 1.67 1.76 16.97
CA LYS A 59 2.49 0.70 17.57
C LYS A 59 3.92 0.61 16.98
N ARG A 60 4.36 1.63 16.23
CA ARG A 60 5.66 1.70 15.56
C ARG A 60 5.87 0.59 14.52
N VAL A 61 4.79 0.08 13.93
CA VAL A 61 4.86 -0.82 12.78
C VAL A 61 4.92 0.03 11.52
N ALA A 62 5.94 -0.21 10.68
CA ALA A 62 6.05 0.43 9.38
C ALA A 62 5.02 -0.19 8.41
N CYS A 63 4.28 0.67 7.70
CA CYS A 63 3.22 0.25 6.79
C CYS A 63 3.38 0.93 5.43
N THR A 64 3.25 0.13 4.36
CA THR A 64 3.19 0.57 2.96
C THR A 64 1.91 0.04 2.32
N LYS A 65 1.38 0.75 1.33
CA LYS A 65 0.21 0.34 0.56
C LYS A 65 0.58 0.15 -0.90
N LEU A 66 0.55 -1.08 -1.36
CA LEU A 66 0.78 -1.42 -2.76
C LEU A 66 -0.55 -1.47 -3.51
N ASP A 67 -0.74 -0.58 -4.49
CA ASP A 67 -1.85 -0.68 -5.43
C ASP A 67 -1.38 -1.40 -6.71
N VAL A 68 -1.85 -2.63 -6.84
CA VAL A 68 -1.52 -3.52 -7.96
C VAL A 68 -2.40 -3.24 -9.18
N SER A 69 -3.56 -2.61 -8.97
CA SER A 69 -4.58 -2.40 -10.00
C SER A 69 -4.33 -1.15 -10.85
N SER A 70 -3.93 -0.05 -10.24
CA SER A 70 -3.65 1.21 -10.95
C SER A 70 -2.39 1.14 -11.81
N ARG A 71 -1.46 0.23 -11.50
CA ARG A 71 -0.20 0.06 -12.23
C ARG A 71 -0.27 -0.90 -13.40
N CYS A 72 -1.30 -1.74 -13.45
CA CYS A 72 -1.49 -2.73 -14.51
C CYS A 72 -2.31 -2.12 -15.65
N SER A 73 -1.66 -1.34 -16.52
CA SER A 73 -2.25 -0.90 -17.80
C SER A 73 -1.84 -1.88 -18.91
N SER A 74 -2.57 -1.91 -20.03
CA SER A 74 -2.22 -2.76 -21.18
C SER A 74 -0.81 -2.49 -21.74
N ASN A 75 -0.21 -1.35 -21.38
CA ASN A 75 1.06 -0.89 -21.91
C ASN A 75 2.18 -0.89 -20.86
N THR A 76 1.91 -1.35 -19.61
CA THR A 76 2.92 -1.41 -18.57
C THR A 76 3.80 -2.65 -18.77
N THR A 77 5.11 -2.49 -18.87
CA THR A 77 6.03 -3.64 -18.92
C THR A 77 6.22 -4.25 -17.54
N LEU A 78 6.67 -5.52 -17.47
CA LEU A 78 6.98 -6.18 -16.19
C LEU A 78 7.99 -5.36 -15.39
N GLU A 79 8.99 -4.77 -16.05
CA GLU A 79 10.01 -3.95 -15.42
C GLU A 79 9.42 -2.70 -14.78
N GLN A 80 8.54 -1.99 -15.49
CA GLN A 80 7.86 -0.81 -14.96
C GLN A 80 6.96 -1.16 -13.78
N TRP A 81 6.34 -2.34 -13.81
CA TRP A 81 5.51 -2.82 -12.71
C TRP A 81 6.33 -3.12 -11.45
N TYR A 82 7.43 -3.87 -11.57
CA TYR A 82 8.29 -4.18 -10.43
C TYR A 82 9.03 -2.94 -9.90
N SER A 83 9.57 -2.08 -10.79
CA SER A 83 10.19 -0.80 -10.39
C SER A 83 9.20 0.05 -9.60
N GLY A 84 7.93 0.12 -10.01
CA GLY A 84 6.89 0.81 -9.27
C GLY A 84 6.66 0.27 -7.85
N ILE A 85 6.73 -1.05 -7.65
CA ILE A 85 6.64 -1.67 -6.32
C ILE A 85 7.85 -1.29 -5.46
N VAL A 86 9.06 -1.42 -6.01
CA VAL A 86 10.29 -1.07 -5.28
C VAL A 86 10.30 0.41 -4.92
N TYR A 87 9.87 1.28 -5.83
CA TYR A 87 9.75 2.71 -5.59
C TYR A 87 8.81 3.03 -4.41
N ASP A 88 7.65 2.37 -4.33
CA ASP A 88 6.72 2.53 -3.19
C ASP A 88 7.39 2.12 -1.88
N LEU A 89 8.06 0.98 -1.85
CA LEU A 89 8.75 0.48 -0.64
C LEU A 89 9.84 1.44 -0.18
N VAL A 90 10.67 1.93 -1.10
CA VAL A 90 11.77 2.85 -0.80
C VAL A 90 11.24 4.19 -0.30
N THR A 91 10.20 4.70 -0.93
CA THR A 91 9.58 5.98 -0.57
C THR A 91 8.87 5.88 0.77
N ASP A 92 7.97 4.90 0.94
CA ASP A 92 7.13 4.77 2.14
C ASP A 92 7.92 4.44 3.39
N PHE A 93 9.04 3.70 3.26
CA PHE A 93 9.90 3.33 4.39
C PHE A 93 11.14 4.21 4.53
N GLY A 94 11.32 5.23 3.69
CA GLY A 94 12.48 6.13 3.77
C GLY A 94 13.81 5.41 3.62
N LEU A 95 13.89 4.41 2.73
CA LEU A 95 15.09 3.56 2.57
C LEU A 95 16.21 4.25 1.77
N ALA A 96 15.93 5.40 1.15
CA ALA A 96 16.88 6.20 0.41
C ALA A 96 16.58 7.69 0.55
N ASP A 97 17.62 8.52 0.57
CA ASP A 97 17.49 9.99 0.61
C ASP A 97 16.83 10.54 -0.66
N ASP A 98 17.06 9.90 -1.80
CA ASP A 98 16.47 10.24 -3.09
C ASP A 98 15.93 8.96 -3.76
N PRO A 99 14.63 8.66 -3.58
CA PRO A 99 13.98 7.49 -4.19
C PRO A 99 14.04 7.47 -5.72
N VAL A 100 14.03 8.64 -6.37
CA VAL A 100 14.08 8.74 -7.84
C VAL A 100 15.48 8.39 -8.34
N LYS A 101 16.51 8.87 -7.66
CA LYS A 101 17.89 8.49 -7.96
C LYS A 101 18.12 7.01 -7.65
N PHE A 102 17.61 6.51 -6.52
CA PHE A 102 17.69 5.10 -6.16
C PHE A 102 17.12 4.23 -7.29
N ASP A 103 15.89 4.50 -7.74
CA ASP A 103 15.27 3.75 -8.83
C ASP A 103 16.14 3.78 -10.08
N LYS A 104 16.60 4.97 -10.52
CA LYS A 104 17.45 5.08 -11.71
C LYS A 104 18.78 4.34 -11.60
N THR A 105 19.45 4.37 -10.45
CA THR A 105 20.80 3.78 -10.33
C THR A 105 20.76 2.30 -9.97
N TRP A 106 19.89 1.91 -9.04
CA TRP A 106 19.81 0.56 -8.52
C TRP A 106 19.05 -0.34 -9.50
N TRP A 107 17.87 0.08 -9.96
CA TRP A 107 17.05 -0.73 -10.88
C TRP A 107 17.75 -0.96 -12.22
N GLN A 108 18.27 0.12 -12.84
CA GLN A 108 18.99 0.02 -14.12
C GLN A 108 20.30 -0.76 -14.00
N GLY A 109 20.96 -0.69 -12.84
CA GLY A 109 22.19 -1.42 -12.56
C GLY A 109 21.96 -2.94 -12.45
N HIS A 110 20.95 -3.36 -11.69
CA HIS A 110 20.68 -4.78 -11.46
C HIS A 110 19.98 -5.48 -12.63
N TYR A 111 19.09 -4.80 -13.36
CA TYR A 111 18.44 -5.38 -14.53
C TYR A 111 19.41 -5.74 -15.65
N ARG A 112 20.49 -4.95 -15.80
CA ARG A 112 21.50 -5.21 -16.84
C ARG A 112 22.38 -6.43 -16.51
N LEU A 113 22.52 -6.81 -15.24
CA LEU A 113 23.38 -7.92 -14.82
C LEU A 113 22.74 -9.30 -15.07
N GLU A 114 21.41 -9.41 -15.00
CA GLU A 114 20.72 -10.69 -15.27
C GLU A 114 20.70 -11.07 -16.76
N ARG A 115 20.81 -10.09 -17.67
CA ARG A 115 20.83 -10.34 -19.13
C ARG A 115 22.19 -10.79 -19.70
N TYR A 116 23.25 -10.81 -18.90
CA TYR A 116 24.59 -11.29 -19.30
C TYR A 116 24.94 -12.68 -18.74
N SER A 117 23.94 -13.40 -18.21
CA SER A 117 24.12 -14.74 -17.64
C SER A 117 23.66 -15.87 -18.57
N ASP A 118 23.39 -15.58 -19.85
CA ASP A 118 23.08 -16.55 -20.91
C ASP A 118 24.22 -16.64 -21.94
#